data_AF-A0A381C6X3-F1
#
_entry.id   AF-A0A381C6X3-F1
#
_cell.length_a   1.000
_cell.length_b   1.000
_cell.length_c   1.000
_cell.angle_alpha   90.00
_cell.angle_beta   90.00
_cell.angle_gamma   90.00
#
_symmetry.space_group_name_H-M   'P 1'
#
loop_
_entity.id
_entity.type
_entity.pdbx_description
1 polymer ?
#
loop_
_entity_poly.entity_id
_entity_poly.type
_entity_poly.pdbx_seq_one_letter_code
_entity_poly.pdbx_strand_id
1 'polypeptide(L)'
;MNRSKREKLTDQLIGEAVLSILYDNGAISTRSLVERLQIMEATERDDQRRDVIADVIADISNHRLGLSRRALIPAQNDGDRDGQIEQSNNIYSLFDKSPVPGSSKKH
;
A
#
# COMPACT_ATOMS: atom_id res chain seq x y z
N MET A 1 -10.81 19.54 9.22
CA MET A 1 -9.53 20.10 8.73
C MET A 1 -8.56 20.30 9.90
N ASN A 2 -8.33 19.24 10.71
CA ASN A 2 -7.56 19.29 11.96
C ASN A 2 -6.48 18.19 11.95
N ARG A 3 -5.51 18.26 11.03
CA ARG A 3 -4.32 17.40 11.12
C ARG A 3 -3.44 17.91 12.25
N SER A 4 -2.95 16.99 13.07
CA SER A 4 -2.07 17.30 14.19
C SER A 4 -0.77 17.92 13.67
N LYS A 5 -0.15 18.81 14.46
CA LYS A 5 1.14 19.44 14.11
C LYS A 5 2.20 18.39 13.73
N ARG A 6 2.17 17.23 14.41
CA ARG A 6 3.03 16.07 14.16
C ARG A 6 2.77 15.40 12.82
N GLU A 7 1.51 15.22 12.43
CA GLU A 7 1.15 14.63 11.13
C GLU A 7 1.58 15.54 9.98
N LYS A 8 1.39 16.86 10.12
CA LYS A 8 1.87 17.83 9.12
C LYS A 8 3.39 17.79 8.98
N LEU A 9 4.11 17.67 10.11
CA LEU A 9 5.56 17.55 10.11
C LEU A 9 6.01 16.25 9.44
N THR A 10 5.29 15.15 9.70
CA THR A 10 5.53 13.84 9.08
C THR A 10 5.34 13.92 7.55
N ASP A 11 4.21 14.47 7.10
CA ASP A 11 3.91 14.64 5.66
C ASP A 11 4.99 15.50 4.97
N GLN A 12 5.41 16.59 5.61
CA GLN A 12 6.44 17.49 5.08
C GLN A 12 7.79 16.78 4.93
N LEU A 13 8.19 16.05 5.97
CA LEU A 13 9.47 15.35 6.01
C LEU A 13 9.54 14.22 4.98
N ILE A 14 8.46 13.44 4.83
CA ILE A 14 8.34 12.43 3.78
C ILE A 14 8.42 13.10 2.41
N GLY A 15 7.71 14.21 2.22
CA GLY A 15 7.74 14.99 0.99
C GLY A 15 9.15 15.47 0.62
N GLU A 16 9.90 15.99 1.59
CA GLU A 16 11.28 16.46 1.41
C GLU A 16 12.24 15.31 1.06
N ALA A 17 12.09 14.16 1.71
CA ALA A 17 12.88 12.96 1.42
C ALA A 17 12.60 12.44 0.00
N VAL A 18 11.32 12.34 -0.39
CA VAL A 18 10.94 11.88 -1.74
C VAL A 18 11.39 12.88 -2.81
N LEU A 19 11.26 14.18 -2.56
CA LEU A 19 11.70 15.22 -3.48
C LEU A 19 13.22 15.19 -3.69
N SER A 20 13.98 14.92 -2.63
CA SER A 20 15.42 14.72 -2.74
C SER A 20 15.78 13.54 -3.65
N ILE A 21 15.10 12.40 -3.49
CA ILE A 21 15.32 11.21 -4.33
C ILE A 21 15.01 11.51 -5.80
N LEU A 22 13.93 12.26 -6.05
CA LEU A 22 13.57 12.71 -7.39
C LEU A 22 14.64 13.62 -8.01
N TYR A 23 15.20 14.52 -7.21
CA TYR A 23 16.27 15.42 -7.67
C TYR A 23 17.54 14.64 -8.04
N ASP A 24 17.86 13.62 -7.27
CA ASP A 24 19.01 12.73 -7.51
C ASP A 24 18.75 11.70 -8.64
N ASN A 25 17.60 11.78 -9.33
CA ASN A 25 17.12 10.80 -10.33
C ASN A 25 17.12 9.35 -9.82
N GLY A 26 16.95 9.18 -8.51
CA GLY A 26 16.96 7.88 -7.85
C GLY A 26 15.65 7.12 -8.06
N ALA A 27 15.73 5.79 -7.99
CA ALA A 27 14.53 4.96 -7.97
C ALA A 27 13.73 5.23 -6.69
N ILE A 28 12.44 5.56 -6.84
CA ILE A 28 11.55 5.72 -5.68
C ILE A 28 11.16 4.32 -5.19
N SER A 29 11.89 3.85 -4.18
CA SER A 29 11.62 2.59 -3.49
C SER A 29 11.59 2.81 -1.98
N THR A 30 10.93 1.92 -1.25
CA THR A 30 10.89 1.94 0.23
C THR A 30 12.29 1.99 0.82
N ARG A 31 13.25 1.27 0.22
CA ARG A 31 14.65 1.25 0.64
C ARG A 31 15.31 2.60 0.41
N SER A 32 15.16 3.17 -0.78
CA SER A 32 15.74 4.48 -1.12
C SER A 32 15.16 5.60 -0.24
N LEU A 33 13.87 5.50 0.13
CA LEU A 33 13.23 6.41 1.07
C LEU A 33 13.81 6.28 2.49
N VAL A 34 13.99 5.06 2.99
CA VAL A 34 14.61 4.82 4.30
C VAL A 34 16.05 5.32 4.35
N GLU A 35 16.85 5.01 3.32
CA GLU A 35 18.24 5.49 3.21
C GLU A 35 18.28 7.02 3.23
N ARG A 36 17.36 7.69 2.50
CA ARG A 36 17.30 9.16 2.51
C ARG A 36 16.87 9.72 3.86
N LEU A 37 15.89 9.12 4.51
CA LEU A 37 15.44 9.54 5.84
C LEU A 37 16.54 9.37 6.90
N GLN A 38 17.35 8.31 6.83
CA GLN A 38 18.50 8.13 7.73
C GLN A 38 19.56 9.22 7.55
N ILE A 39 19.82 9.65 6.31
CA ILE A 39 20.73 10.77 6.04
C ILE A 39 20.16 12.06 6.63
N MET A 40 18.85 12.29 6.50
CA MET A 40 18.17 13.43 7.12
C MET A 40 18.27 13.36 8.64
N GLU A 41 18.03 12.19 9.26
CA GLU A 41 18.16 11.99 10.71
C GLU A 41 19.56 12.35 11.23
N ALA A 42 20.61 11.91 10.52
CA ALA A 42 22.00 12.15 10.90
C ALA A 42 22.44 13.61 10.74
N THR A 43 21.75 14.40 9.92
CA THR A 43 22.08 15.80 9.64
C THR A 43 21.13 16.79 10.31
N GLU A 44 20.04 16.31 10.89
CA GLU A 44 19.01 17.11 11.54
C GLU A 44 19.49 17.64 12.91
N ARG A 45 19.22 18.93 13.15
CA ARG A 45 19.60 19.61 14.42
C ARG A 45 18.46 19.69 15.42
N ASP A 46 17.23 19.57 14.94
CA ASP A 46 16.03 19.63 15.77
C ASP A 46 15.69 18.25 16.31
N ASP A 47 15.73 18.10 17.64
CA ASP A 47 15.43 16.84 18.32
C ASP A 47 14.00 16.35 18.02
N GLN A 48 13.02 17.25 17.91
CA GLN A 48 11.64 16.88 17.60
C GLN A 48 11.51 16.35 16.17
N ARG A 49 12.26 16.93 15.23
CA ARG A 49 12.29 16.44 13.84
C ARG A 49 12.98 15.09 13.78
N ARG A 50 14.10 14.92 14.48
CA ARG A 50 14.84 13.66 14.54
C ARG A 50 13.99 12.51 15.07
N ASP A 51 13.25 12.74 16.17
CA ASP A 51 12.35 11.74 16.73
C ASP A 51 11.24 11.34 15.74
N VAL A 52 10.66 12.31 15.03
CA VAL A 52 9.64 12.03 14.00
C VAL A 52 10.25 11.29 12.79
N ILE A 53 11.49 11.61 12.39
CA ILE A 53 12.18 10.86 11.33
C ILE A 53 12.35 9.39 11.74
N ALA A 54 12.80 9.13 12.97
CA ALA A 54 12.97 7.78 13.49
C ALA A 54 11.64 7.01 13.56
N ASP A 55 10.58 7.65 14.04
CA ASP A 55 9.22 7.08 14.05
C ASP A 55 8.75 6.70 12.65
N VAL A 56 8.95 7.59 11.67
CA VAL A 56 8.59 7.34 10.27
C VAL A 56 9.39 6.19 9.67
N ILE A 57 10.69 6.11 9.93
CA ILE A 57 11.53 5.00 9.48
C ILE A 57 11.01 3.67 10.04
N ALA A 58 10.68 3.63 11.34
CA ALA A 58 10.11 2.45 11.99
C ALA A 58 8.75 2.06 11.40
N ASP A 59 7.89 3.04 11.11
CA ASP A 59 6.58 2.81 10.50
C ASP A 59 6.67 2.33 9.04
N ILE A 60 7.64 2.83 8.27
CA ILE A 60 7.90 2.38 6.90
C ILE A 60 8.43 0.93 6.93
N SER A 61 9.38 0.65 7.82
CA SER A 61 9.98 -0.68 8.00
C SER A 61 8.94 -1.72 8.42
N ASN A 62 8.02 -1.34 9.31
CA ASN A 62 6.91 -2.19 9.75
C ASN A 62 5.74 -2.23 8.74
N HIS A 63 5.89 -1.63 7.55
CA HIS A 63 4.86 -1.51 6.52
C HIS A 63 3.53 -0.88 7.00
N ARG A 64 3.55 -0.13 8.11
CA ARG A 64 2.36 0.47 8.73
C ARG A 64 1.88 1.71 7.99
N LEU A 65 2.77 2.38 7.26
CA LEU A 65 2.42 3.59 6.49
C LEU A 65 1.60 3.34 5.22
N GLY A 66 1.16 2.10 4.94
CA GLY A 66 0.35 1.80 3.75
C GLY A 66 1.04 2.05 2.40
N LEU A 67 2.29 2.52 2.42
CA LEU A 67 3.12 2.80 1.25
C LEU A 67 3.58 1.53 0.54
N SER A 68 3.57 0.40 1.24
CA SER A 68 3.97 -0.91 0.71
C SER A 68 2.79 -1.87 0.77
N ARG A 69 2.30 -2.20 -0.43
CA ARG A 69 1.19 -3.12 -0.77
C ARG A 69 -0.18 -2.44 -0.85
N ARG A 70 -0.39 -1.76 -1.98
CA ARG A 70 -1.59 -1.89 -2.81
C ARG A 70 -2.41 -3.11 -2.35
N ALA A 71 -3.47 -2.86 -1.60
CA ALA A 71 -4.48 -3.81 -1.11
C ALA A 71 -4.21 -5.28 -1.47
N LEU A 72 -3.29 -5.93 -0.75
CA LEU A 72 -3.44 -7.37 -0.55
C LEU A 72 -4.49 -7.47 0.54
N ILE A 73 -5.75 -7.48 0.08
CA ILE A 73 -6.86 -8.07 0.82
C ILE A 73 -6.29 -9.31 1.49
N PRO A 74 -6.28 -9.39 2.83
CA PRO A 74 -5.95 -10.66 3.46
C PRO A 74 -6.98 -11.63 2.91
N ALA A 75 -6.55 -12.60 2.12
CA ALA A 75 -7.35 -13.78 1.87
C ALA A 75 -7.48 -14.47 3.23
N GLN A 76 -8.49 -14.06 3.98
CA GLN A 76 -8.95 -14.73 5.18
C GLN A 76 -9.55 -16.02 4.66
N ASN A 77 -8.72 -17.06 4.62
CA ASN A 77 -9.20 -18.42 4.57
C ASN A 77 -9.87 -18.69 5.91
N ASP A 78 -11.17 -18.39 5.99
CA ASP A 78 -12.07 -19.05 6.93
C ASP A 78 -13.23 -19.57 6.11
N GLY A 79 -13.29 -20.90 6.03
CA GLY A 79 -14.33 -21.64 5.35
C GLY A 79 -15.69 -21.45 6.03
N ASP A 80 -16.71 -21.83 5.26
CA ASP A 80 -18.10 -22.00 5.69
C ASP A 80 -18.78 -20.76 6.27
N ARG A 81 -19.53 -20.05 5.42
CA ARG A 81 -21.00 -20.07 5.55
C ARG A 81 -21.70 -19.42 4.37
N ASP A 82 -22.57 -20.24 3.81
CA ASP A 82 -23.73 -19.93 2.97
C ASP A 82 -24.38 -18.58 3.30
N GLY A 83 -24.57 -17.75 2.27
CA GLY A 83 -24.99 -16.36 2.42
C GLY A 83 -25.06 -15.64 1.08
N GLN A 84 -26.02 -16.06 0.26
CA GLN A 84 -26.61 -15.38 -0.89
C GLN A 84 -26.38 -13.85 -0.92
N ILE A 85 -25.52 -13.37 -1.82
CA ILE A 85 -25.53 -11.98 -2.27
C ILE A 85 -25.62 -12.02 -3.80
N GLU A 86 -26.76 -11.55 -4.30
CA GLU A 86 -26.99 -11.31 -5.71
C GLU A 86 -25.89 -10.40 -6.28
N GLN A 87 -24.98 -11.01 -7.03
CA GLN A 87 -23.98 -10.30 -7.80
C GLN A 87 -24.70 -9.76 -9.04
N SER A 88 -24.97 -8.45 -9.05
CA SER A 88 -25.33 -7.72 -10.27
C SER A 88 -24.12 -7.73 -11.22
N ASN A 89 -24.07 -8.80 -12.00
CA ASN A 89 -23.02 -9.13 -12.96
C ASN A 89 -23.00 -8.13 -14.12
N ASN A 90 -22.19 -7.08 -14.03
CA ASN A 90 -21.83 -6.23 -15.19
C ASN A 90 -20.52 -6.66 -15.87
N ILE A 91 -20.04 -7.88 -15.61
CA ILE A 91 -18.78 -8.38 -16.17
C ILE A 91 -19.12 -9.56 -17.09
N TYR A 92 -19.23 -9.28 -18.38
CA TYR A 92 -19.28 -10.32 -19.41
C TYR A 92 -17.86 -10.85 -19.65
N SER A 93 -17.62 -12.12 -19.32
CA SER A 93 -16.37 -12.81 -19.61
C SER A 93 -16.22 -13.05 -21.12
N LEU A 94 -15.36 -12.26 -21.77
CA LEU A 94 -15.08 -12.29 -23.23
C LEU A 94 -14.43 -13.58 -23.77
N PHE A 95 -14.20 -14.58 -22.91
CA PHE A 95 -13.47 -15.80 -23.26
C PHE A 95 -14.16 -17.08 -22.78
N ASP A 96 -15.48 -17.08 -22.62
CA ASP A 96 -16.19 -18.35 -22.43
C ASP A 96 -16.34 -19.09 -23.77
N LYS A 97 -15.21 -19.61 -24.25
CA LYS A 97 -15.14 -20.64 -25.28
C LYS A 97 -14.78 -21.93 -24.57
N SER A 98 -15.74 -22.83 -24.39
CA SER A 98 -15.56 -24.23 -24.82
C SER A 98 -16.91 -24.99 -24.86
N PRO A 99 -17.00 -26.03 -25.71
CA PRO A 99 -18.25 -26.54 -26.27
C PRO A 99 -18.90 -27.64 -25.40
N VAL A 100 -20.22 -27.73 -25.53
CA VAL A 100 -21.09 -28.83 -25.04
C VAL A 100 -20.55 -30.23 -25.35
N PRO A 101 -20.63 -31.16 -24.38
CA PRO A 101 -20.80 -32.57 -24.73
C PRO A 101 -21.84 -33.31 -23.87
N GLY A 102 -22.82 -33.91 -24.55
CA GLY A 102 -23.59 -35.11 -24.12
C GLY A 102 -24.72 -34.86 -23.11
N SER A 103 -25.77 -35.68 -23.02
CA SER A 103 -26.25 -36.84 -23.76
C SER A 103 -27.68 -37.11 -23.23
N SER A 104 -28.60 -37.43 -24.15
CA SER A 104 -29.80 -38.27 -23.97
C SER A 104 -30.68 -38.12 -22.70
N LYS A 105 -31.94 -37.73 -22.90
CA LYS A 105 -33.05 -38.53 -22.35
C LYS A 105 -34.34 -38.37 -23.16
N LYS A 106 -34.78 -39.49 -23.74
CA LYS A 106 -36.16 -39.70 -24.19
C LYS A 106 -37.06 -39.83 -22.96
N HIS A 107 -38.24 -39.23 -22.98
CA HIS A 107 -39.52 -39.82 -22.56
C HIS A 107 -40.65 -38.91 -23.05
#